data_AF-A0A382SIZ1-F1
#
_entry.id   AF-A0A382SIZ1-F1
#
_cell.length_a   1.000
_cell.length_b   1.000
_cell.length_c   1.000
_cell.angle_alpha   90.00
_cell.angle_beta   90.00
_cell.angle_gamma   90.00
#
_symmetry.space_group_name_H-M   'P 1'
#
loop_
_entity.id
_entity.type
_entity.pdbx_description
1 polymer ?
#
loop_
_entity_poly.entity_id
_entity_poly.type
_entity_poly.pdbx_seq_one_letter_code
_entity_poly.pdbx_strand_id
1 'polypeptide(L)'
;VGVLGLIATIVGYFTAQEQFFRSYLLAFTFWIGLPLGSIGILMIHHVGGGTWAFSIRRLLEAGSRTLPLMFFLSLPILFLGMHELYEWTHLEVVAHDDILLHKAPYLNESFFIIRTFFYFVVWGILAFLLNRWSLQQDQTTETYPTHRLQIISGPG
;
A
#
# COMPACT_ATOMS: atom_id res chain seq x y z
N VAL A 1 -16.51 15.51 3.63
CA VAL A 1 -15.09 15.87 3.84
C VAL A 1 -14.21 15.40 2.68
N GLY A 2 -14.19 14.10 2.31
CA GLY A 2 -13.34 13.61 1.20
C GLY A 2 -13.53 14.31 -0.14
N VAL A 3 -14.78 14.63 -0.52
CA VAL A 3 -15.09 15.39 -1.76
C VAL A 3 -14.49 16.80 -1.75
N LEU A 4 -14.52 17.49 -0.61
CA LEU A 4 -13.92 18.83 -0.46
C LEU A 4 -12.39 18.76 -0.54
N GLY A 5 -11.79 17.72 0.04
CA GLY A 5 -10.35 17.45 -0.12
C GLY A 5 -9.98 17.14 -1.57
N LEU A 6 -10.83 16.42 -2.29
CA LEU A 6 -10.64 16.09 -3.71
C LEU A 6 -10.70 17.35 -4.60
N ILE A 7 -11.63 18.26 -4.32
CA ILE A 7 -11.71 19.56 -4.99
C ILE A 7 -10.47 20.41 -4.69
N ALA A 8 -10.02 20.48 -3.43
CA ALA A 8 -8.82 21.21 -3.05
C ALA A 8 -7.55 20.64 -3.71
N THR A 9 -7.47 19.32 -3.91
CA THR A 9 -6.34 18.68 -4.61
C THR A 9 -6.35 18.99 -6.10
N ILE A 10 -7.52 19.01 -6.75
CA ILE A 10 -7.63 19.45 -8.15
C ILE A 10 -7.18 20.91 -8.30
N VAL A 11 -7.63 21.81 -7.42
CA VAL A 11 -7.21 23.22 -7.46
C VAL A 11 -5.70 23.34 -7.23
N GLY A 12 -5.15 22.62 -6.25
CA GLY A 12 -3.72 22.64 -5.93
C GLY A 12 -2.82 22.20 -7.09
N TYR A 13 -3.26 21.20 -7.87
CA TYR A 13 -2.54 20.73 -9.06
C TYR A 13 -2.35 21.86 -10.10
N PHE A 14 -3.36 22.69 -10.33
CA PHE A 14 -3.29 23.77 -11.33
C PHE A 14 -2.56 25.02 -10.83
N THR A 15 -2.45 25.22 -9.50
CA THR A 15 -1.80 26.42 -8.95
C THR A 15 -0.33 26.25 -8.62
N ALA A 16 0.07 25.06 -8.12
CA ALA A 16 1.42 24.80 -7.65
C ALA A 16 1.74 23.30 -7.72
N GLN A 17 2.05 22.82 -8.92
CA GLN A 17 2.20 21.40 -9.23
C GLN A 17 3.27 20.68 -8.38
N GLU A 18 4.45 21.27 -8.20
CA GLU A 18 5.55 20.69 -7.41
C GLU A 18 5.15 20.53 -5.92
N GLN A 19 4.57 21.58 -5.33
CA GLN A 19 4.09 21.56 -3.93
C GLN A 19 2.94 20.58 -3.74
N PHE A 20 2.06 20.46 -4.75
CA PHE A 20 0.97 19.49 -4.77
C PHE A 20 1.53 18.07 -4.65
N PHE A 21 2.46 17.65 -5.51
CA PHE A 21 2.97 16.28 -5.49
C PHE A 21 3.72 15.95 -4.20
N ARG A 22 4.51 16.89 -3.66
CA ARG A 22 5.19 16.72 -2.35
C ARG A 22 4.20 16.47 -1.22
N SER A 23 3.15 17.29 -1.14
CA SER A 23 2.10 17.17 -0.12
C SER A 23 1.25 15.92 -0.33
N TYR A 24 0.98 15.56 -1.58
CA TYR A 24 0.25 14.36 -1.96
C TYR A 24 1.00 13.09 -1.56
N LEU A 25 2.31 13.03 -1.80
CA LEU A 25 3.16 11.89 -1.43
C LEU A 25 3.19 11.70 0.10
N LEU A 26 3.25 12.80 0.87
CA LEU A 26 3.17 12.74 2.33
C LEU A 26 1.84 12.14 2.80
N ALA A 27 0.73 12.64 2.26
CA ALA A 27 -0.60 12.13 2.58
C ALA A 27 -0.75 10.66 2.17
N PHE A 28 -0.32 10.30 0.97
CA PHE A 28 -0.33 8.92 0.48
C PHE A 28 0.44 7.98 1.41
N THR A 29 1.66 8.35 1.79
CA THR A 29 2.51 7.58 2.71
C THR A 29 1.85 7.36 4.07
N PHE A 30 1.16 8.37 4.59
CA PHE A 30 0.38 8.22 5.82
C PHE A 30 -0.79 7.23 5.65
N TRP A 31 -1.60 7.41 4.61
CA TRP A 31 -2.83 6.64 4.42
C TRP A 31 -2.57 5.20 3.99
N ILE A 32 -1.51 4.90 3.23
CA ILE A 32 -1.13 3.52 2.87
C ILE A 32 -0.68 2.72 4.10
N GLY A 33 -0.17 3.40 5.13
CA GLY A 33 0.20 2.78 6.40
C GLY A 33 -0.99 2.12 7.11
N LEU A 34 -2.22 2.60 6.92
CA LEU A 34 -3.41 2.03 7.55
C LEU A 34 -3.77 0.61 7.04
N PRO A 35 -3.99 0.37 5.73
CA PRO A 35 -4.27 -0.97 5.24
C PRO A 35 -3.07 -1.91 5.46
N LEU A 36 -1.84 -1.45 5.27
CA LEU A 36 -0.65 -2.28 5.49
C LEU A 36 -0.47 -2.65 6.97
N GLY A 37 -0.60 -1.69 7.87
CA GLY A 37 -0.58 -1.94 9.31
C GLY A 37 -1.70 -2.87 9.75
N SER A 38 -2.89 -2.75 9.14
CA SER A 38 -4.01 -3.66 9.40
C SER A 38 -3.70 -5.10 8.99
N ILE A 39 -3.14 -5.30 7.80
CA ILE A 39 -2.70 -6.62 7.32
C ILE A 39 -1.61 -7.18 8.24
N GLY A 40 -0.60 -6.37 8.60
CA GLY A 40 0.49 -6.79 9.48
C GLY A 40 0.00 -7.24 10.87
N ILE A 41 -0.88 -6.45 11.50
CA ILE A 41 -1.43 -6.80 12.82
C ILE A 41 -2.33 -8.05 12.73
N LEU A 42 -3.12 -8.20 11.65
CA LEU A 42 -3.89 -9.42 11.42
C LEU A 42 -2.98 -10.66 11.34
N MET A 43 -1.89 -10.58 10.57
CA MET A 43 -0.94 -11.69 10.46
C MET A 43 -0.29 -12.03 11.80
N ILE A 44 0.14 -11.03 12.57
CA ILE A 44 0.68 -11.21 13.92
C ILE A 44 -0.35 -11.91 14.82
N HIS A 45 -1.62 -11.51 14.76
CA HIS A 45 -2.67 -12.15 15.55
C HIS A 45 -2.88 -13.63 15.18
N HIS A 46 -2.90 -13.93 13.88
CA HIS A 46 -3.10 -15.30 13.42
C HIS A 46 -1.97 -16.23 13.87
N VAL A 47 -0.73 -15.75 13.90
CA VAL A 47 0.45 -16.53 14.35
C VAL A 47 0.57 -16.57 15.88
N GLY A 48 0.54 -15.40 16.53
CA GLY A 48 0.80 -15.28 17.96
C GLY A 48 -0.36 -15.73 18.86
N GLY A 49 -1.58 -15.78 18.32
CA GLY A 49 -2.78 -16.06 19.11
C GLY A 49 -3.08 -14.97 20.14
N GLY A 50 -4.02 -15.27 21.04
CA GLY A 50 -4.44 -14.35 22.10
C GLY A 50 -5.79 -13.70 21.86
N THR A 51 -6.49 -13.40 22.96
CA THR A 51 -7.88 -12.94 22.93
C THR A 51 -8.04 -11.46 22.64
N TRP A 52 -6.99 -10.66 22.86
CA TRP A 52 -7.00 -9.20 22.68
C TRP A 52 -7.38 -8.76 21.27
N ALA A 53 -6.93 -9.50 20.25
CA ALA A 53 -7.17 -9.10 18.88
C ALA A 53 -8.55 -9.51 18.35
N PHE A 54 -9.33 -10.34 19.06
CA PHE A 54 -10.72 -10.63 18.65
C PHE A 54 -11.57 -9.36 18.61
N SER A 55 -11.37 -8.43 19.55
CA SER A 55 -12.13 -7.18 19.61
C SER A 55 -11.80 -6.22 18.47
N ILE A 56 -10.57 -6.25 17.94
CA ILE A 56 -10.11 -5.34 16.87
C ILE A 56 -10.03 -6.01 15.50
N ARG A 57 -10.15 -7.35 15.41
CA ARG A 57 -10.03 -8.12 14.16
C ARG A 57 -10.91 -7.57 13.05
N ARG A 58 -12.18 -7.25 13.34
CA ARG A 58 -13.11 -6.70 12.32
C ARG A 58 -12.72 -5.30 11.86
N LEU A 59 -12.18 -4.49 12.75
CA LEU A 59 -11.68 -3.16 12.40
C LEU A 59 -10.47 -3.27 11.48
N LEU A 60 -9.55 -4.19 11.77
CA LEU A 60 -8.38 -4.45 10.93
C LEU A 60 -8.76 -5.10 9.59
N GLU A 61 -9.73 -6.01 9.56
CA GLU A 61 -10.30 -6.56 8.33
C GLU A 61 -10.88 -5.45 7.45
N ALA A 62 -11.68 -4.55 8.04
CA ALA A 62 -12.20 -3.39 7.33
C ALA A 62 -11.08 -2.45 6.84
N GLY A 63 -10.07 -2.21 7.66
CA GLY A 63 -8.89 -1.41 7.32
C GLY A 63 -8.11 -2.01 6.15
N SER A 64 -7.87 -3.32 6.14
CA SER A 64 -7.18 -4.01 5.04
C SER A 64 -7.93 -3.89 3.69
N ARG A 65 -9.26 -3.76 3.72
CA ARG A 65 -10.09 -3.60 2.51
C ARG A 65 -10.03 -2.20 1.90
N THR A 66 -9.35 -1.24 2.53
CA THR A 66 -9.08 0.07 1.91
C THR A 66 -7.87 0.04 0.96
N LEU A 67 -7.13 -1.08 0.90
CA LEU A 67 -5.96 -1.22 0.04
C LEU A 67 -6.26 -0.96 -1.45
N PRO A 68 -7.36 -1.42 -2.06
CA PRO A 68 -7.68 -1.11 -3.46
C PRO A 68 -7.87 0.39 -3.70
N LEU A 69 -8.43 1.13 -2.74
CA LEU A 69 -8.52 2.59 -2.84
C LEU A 69 -7.12 3.22 -2.90
N MET A 70 -6.21 2.75 -2.04
CA MET A 70 -4.83 3.24 -2.05
C MET A 70 -4.09 2.90 -3.34
N PHE A 71 -4.40 1.77 -3.99
CA PHE A 71 -3.87 1.46 -5.31
C PHE A 71 -4.27 2.54 -6.34
N PHE A 72 -5.55 2.93 -6.40
CA PHE A 72 -5.98 4.00 -7.31
C PHE A 72 -5.34 5.36 -6.97
N LEU A 73 -5.17 5.67 -5.68
CA LEU A 73 -4.48 6.88 -5.24
C LEU A 73 -2.96 6.85 -5.50
N SER A 74 -2.37 5.70 -5.85
CA SER A 74 -0.97 5.65 -6.28
C SER A 74 -0.77 6.08 -7.74
N LEU A 75 -1.81 5.99 -8.58
CA LEU A 75 -1.71 6.25 -10.02
C LEU A 75 -1.27 7.70 -10.36
N PRO A 76 -1.76 8.76 -9.70
CA PRO A 76 -1.26 10.11 -9.96
C PRO A 76 0.24 10.26 -9.67
N ILE A 77 0.77 9.57 -8.66
CA ILE A 77 2.20 9.56 -8.35
C ILE A 77 2.98 8.86 -9.47
N LEU A 78 2.50 7.69 -9.92
CA LEU A 78 3.18 6.85 -10.91
C LEU A 78 3.16 7.43 -12.34
N PHE A 79 2.10 8.10 -12.75
CA PHE A 79 1.95 8.53 -14.15
C PHE A 79 2.10 10.03 -14.36
N LEU A 80 1.90 10.84 -13.33
CA LEU A 80 1.94 12.32 -13.45
C LEU A 80 3.04 12.94 -12.59
N GLY A 81 3.31 12.38 -11.40
CA GLY A 81 4.18 12.98 -10.39
C GLY A 81 5.63 12.50 -10.38
N MET A 82 5.99 11.44 -11.12
CA MET A 82 7.32 10.82 -11.00
C MET A 82 8.46 11.81 -11.21
N HIS A 83 8.39 12.62 -12.27
CA HIS A 83 9.42 13.60 -12.62
C HIS A 83 9.46 14.81 -11.68
N GLU A 84 8.40 15.07 -10.93
CA GLU A 84 8.37 16.16 -9.94
C GLU A 84 8.90 15.70 -8.57
N LEU A 85 8.81 14.39 -8.30
CA LEU A 85 9.10 13.80 -7.00
C LEU A 85 10.48 13.16 -6.90
N TYR A 86 11.01 12.65 -8.01
CA TYR A 86 12.14 11.75 -7.99
C TYR A 86 13.23 12.22 -8.95
N GLU A 87 14.35 12.68 -8.41
CA GLU A 87 15.48 13.17 -9.21
C GLU A 87 16.04 12.12 -10.20
N TRP A 88 15.94 10.83 -9.85
CA TRP A 88 16.45 9.72 -10.64
C TRP A 88 15.66 9.46 -11.93
N THR A 89 14.53 10.14 -12.16
CA THR A 89 13.83 10.10 -13.45
C THR A 89 14.46 11.03 -14.49
N HIS A 90 15.23 12.03 -14.05
CA HIS A 90 15.89 12.95 -14.97
C HIS A 90 17.20 12.35 -15.48
N LEU A 91 17.17 11.86 -16.73
CA LEU A 91 18.33 11.24 -17.37
C LEU A 91 19.59 12.12 -17.37
N GLU A 92 19.43 13.44 -17.48
CA GLU A 92 20.57 14.37 -17.42
C GLU A 92 21.22 14.42 -16.04
N VAL A 93 20.42 14.35 -14.96
CA VAL A 93 20.93 14.31 -13.59
C VAL A 93 21.63 12.98 -13.33
N VAL A 94 21.02 11.87 -13.75
CA VAL A 94 21.60 10.52 -13.61
C VAL A 94 22.93 10.43 -14.34
N ALA A 95 23.05 10.96 -15.55
CA ALA A 95 24.28 10.89 -16.35
C ALA A 95 25.49 11.61 -15.71
N HIS A 96 25.25 12.57 -14.82
CA HIS A 96 26.29 13.35 -14.15
C HIS A 96 26.50 12.96 -12.68
N ASP A 97 25.76 11.96 -12.17
CA ASP A 97 25.86 11.46 -10.79
C ASP A 97 26.19 9.96 -10.78
N ASP A 98 27.44 9.63 -10.45
CA ASP A 98 27.92 8.25 -10.36
C ASP A 98 27.08 7.41 -9.39
N ILE A 99 26.55 7.97 -8.30
CA ILE A 99 25.74 7.23 -7.31
C ILE A 99 24.39 6.83 -7.94
N LEU A 100 23.77 7.74 -8.69
CA LEU A 100 22.51 7.45 -9.37
C LEU A 100 22.70 6.44 -10.50
N LEU A 101 23.82 6.50 -11.24
CA LEU A 101 24.17 5.51 -12.26
C LEU A 101 24.24 4.09 -11.68
N HIS A 102 24.90 3.90 -10.53
CA HIS A 102 24.97 2.59 -9.88
C HIS A 102 23.61 2.10 -9.36
N LYS A 103 22.66 3.01 -9.08
CA LYS A 103 21.30 2.67 -8.64
C LYS A 103 20.31 2.50 -9.79
N ALA A 104 20.63 2.92 -11.01
CA ALA A 104 19.74 2.89 -12.17
C ALA A 104 19.08 1.52 -12.45
N PRO A 105 19.73 0.35 -12.23
CA PRO A 105 19.05 -0.93 -12.37
C PRO A 105 17.83 -1.10 -11.45
N TYR A 106 17.85 -0.46 -10.28
CA TYR A 106 16.77 -0.50 -9.29
C TYR A 106 15.86 0.75 -9.32
N LEU A 107 16.44 1.91 -9.62
CA LEU A 107 15.79 3.23 -9.72
C LEU A 107 15.63 3.63 -11.19
N ASN A 108 14.75 2.92 -11.89
CA ASN A 108 14.27 3.32 -13.21
C ASN A 108 12.73 3.26 -13.23
N GLU A 109 12.12 4.03 -14.12
CA GLU A 109 10.67 4.24 -14.15
C GLU A 109 9.90 2.94 -14.34
N SER A 110 10.27 2.16 -15.36
CA SER A 110 9.62 0.89 -15.68
C SER A 110 9.67 -0.09 -14.50
N PHE A 111 10.84 -0.28 -13.89
CA PHE A 111 10.99 -1.20 -12.77
C PHE A 111 10.30 -0.69 -11.50
N PHE A 112 10.30 0.62 -11.27
CA PHE A 112 9.56 1.23 -10.17
C PHE A 112 8.05 1.01 -10.30
N ILE A 113 7.49 1.19 -11.49
CA ILE A 113 6.07 0.94 -11.79
C ILE A 113 5.77 -0.54 -11.58
N ILE A 114 6.50 -1.45 -12.24
CA ILE A 114 6.29 -2.90 -12.13
C ILE A 114 6.31 -3.36 -10.68
N ARG A 115 7.31 -2.91 -9.91
CA ARG A 115 7.47 -3.27 -8.51
C ARG A 115 6.35 -2.72 -7.63
N THR A 116 5.89 -1.50 -7.87
CA THR A 116 4.76 -0.91 -7.15
C THR A 116 3.48 -1.71 -7.40
N PHE A 117 3.18 -2.04 -8.65
CA PHE A 117 2.04 -2.91 -9.00
C PHE A 117 2.17 -4.29 -8.35
N PHE A 118 3.36 -4.88 -8.40
CA PHE A 118 3.65 -6.16 -7.78
C PHE A 118 3.35 -6.14 -6.26
N TYR A 119 3.77 -5.10 -5.55
CA TYR A 119 3.47 -4.94 -4.12
C TYR A 119 1.97 -4.90 -3.85
N PHE A 120 1.21 -4.09 -4.60
CA PHE A 120 -0.25 -4.04 -4.45
C PHE A 120 -0.94 -5.37 -4.78
N VAL A 121 -0.43 -6.13 -5.75
CA VAL A 121 -0.94 -7.48 -6.05
C VAL A 121 -0.67 -8.42 -4.88
N VAL A 122 0.55 -8.46 -4.36
CA VAL A 122 0.91 -9.32 -3.22
C VAL A 122 0.07 -8.97 -1.99
N TRP A 123 0.04 -7.69 -1.59
CA TRP A 123 -0.76 -7.23 -0.46
C TRP A 123 -2.26 -7.41 -0.68
N GLY A 124 -2.75 -7.24 -1.91
CA GLY A 124 -4.14 -7.46 -2.29
C GLY A 124 -4.55 -8.93 -2.16
N ILE A 125 -3.69 -9.86 -2.59
CA ILE A 125 -3.89 -11.29 -2.40
C ILE A 125 -3.92 -11.63 -0.90
N LEU A 126 -2.97 -11.12 -0.12
CA LEU A 126 -2.95 -11.33 1.34
C LEU A 126 -4.23 -10.81 2.00
N ALA A 127 -4.61 -9.56 1.75
CA ALA A 127 -5.83 -8.97 2.28
C ALA A 127 -7.06 -9.81 1.88
N PHE A 128 -7.17 -10.22 0.62
CA PHE A 128 -8.29 -11.03 0.14
C PHE A 128 -8.37 -12.38 0.87
N LEU A 129 -7.26 -13.11 0.96
CA LEU A 129 -7.22 -14.45 1.58
C LEU A 129 -7.49 -14.38 3.09
N LEU A 130 -6.89 -13.42 3.80
CA LEU A 130 -7.12 -13.20 5.23
C LEU A 130 -8.60 -12.91 5.51
N ASN A 131 -9.21 -12.00 4.75
CA ASN A 131 -10.62 -11.67 4.92
C ASN A 131 -11.55 -12.84 4.55
N ARG A 132 -11.24 -13.56 3.47
CA ARG A 132 -12.03 -14.70 3.00
C ARG A 132 -12.03 -15.85 4.01
N TRP A 133 -10.87 -16.24 4.51
CA TRP A 133 -10.76 -17.34 5.48
C TRP A 133 -11.25 -16.95 6.86
N SER A 134 -11.11 -15.68 7.25
CA SER A 134 -11.74 -15.15 8.45
C SER A 134 -13.27 -15.27 8.41
N LEU A 135 -13.90 -14.94 7.27
CA LEU A 135 -15.34 -15.12 7.10
C LEU A 135 -15.74 -16.59 7.16
N GLN A 136 -14.95 -17.48 6.57
CA GLN A 136 -15.19 -18.92 6.63
C GLN A 136 -15.12 -19.45 8.06
N GLN A 137 -14.18 -18.94 8.87
CA GLN A 137 -14.04 -19.31 10.28
C GLN A 137 -15.31 -19.00 11.09
N ASP A 138 -16.09 -17.99 10.70
CA ASP A 138 -17.34 -17.66 11.39
C ASP A 138 -18.52 -18.55 10.99
N GLN A 139 -18.40 -19.26 9.86
CA GLN A 139 -19.48 -20.04 9.25
C GLN A 139 -19.33 -21.55 9.49
N THR A 140 -18.22 -21.98 10.10
CA THR A 140 -17.91 -23.40 10.30
C THR A 140 -17.32 -23.64 11.68
N THR A 141 -17.56 -24.83 12.23
CA THR A 141 -16.88 -25.33 13.43
C THR A 141 -15.54 -26.01 13.12
N GLU A 142 -15.24 -26.20 11.84
CA GLU A 142 -14.01 -26.83 11.37
C GLU A 142 -12.77 -25.93 11.60
N THR A 143 -11.62 -26.54 11.86
CA THR A 143 -10.38 -25.83 12.24
C THR A 143 -9.49 -25.45 11.05
N TYR A 144 -9.77 -25.98 9.85
CA TYR A 144 -8.94 -25.72 8.67
C TYR A 144 -8.80 -24.24 8.26
N PRO A 145 -9.82 -23.34 8.42
CA PRO A 145 -9.64 -21.93 8.08
C PRO A 145 -8.58 -21.26 8.96
N THR A 146 -8.58 -21.58 10.26
CA THR A 146 -7.59 -21.10 11.23
C THR A 146 -6.18 -21.54 10.86
N HIS A 147 -6.01 -22.81 10.46
CA HIS A 147 -4.71 -23.34 10.06
C HIS A 147 -4.18 -22.64 8.79
N ARG A 148 -5.04 -22.35 7.81
CA ARG A 148 -4.64 -21.60 6.60
C ARG A 148 -4.22 -20.16 6.92
N LEU A 149 -4.93 -19.50 7.83
CA LEU A 149 -4.59 -18.17 8.32
C LEU A 149 -3.21 -18.15 9.00
N GLN A 150 -2.88 -19.17 9.79
CA GLN A 150 -1.56 -19.32 10.40
C GLN A 150 -0.44 -19.52 9.37
N ILE A 151 -0.65 -20.43 8.40
CA ILE A 151 0.34 -20.72 7.37
C ILE A 151 0.65 -19.50 6.51
N ILE A 152 -0.36 -18.73 6.09
CA ILE A 152 -0.11 -17.56 5.24
C ILE A 152 0.51 -16.40 6.02
N SER A 153 0.27 -16.35 7.33
CA SER A 153 0.75 -15.29 8.21
C SER A 153 2.17 -15.53 8.73
N GLY A 154 2.67 -16.77 8.66
CA GLY A 154 3.99 -17.16 9.19
C GLY A 154 5.21 -16.73 8.37
N PRO A 155 5.21 -16.80 7.02
CA PRO A 155 6.36 -16.43 6.18
C PRO A 155 6.67 -14.92 6.09
N GLY A 156 6.12 -14.10 6.98
CA GLY A 156 6.26 -12.63 6.99
C GLY A 156 7.20 -12.14 8.08
#